data_AF-A0A953XQS4-F1
#
_entry.id   AF-A0A953XQS4-F1
#
_cell.length_a   1.000
_cell.length_b   1.000
_cell.length_c   1.000
_cell.angle_alpha   90.00
_cell.angle_beta   90.00
_cell.angle_gamma   90.00
#
_symmetry.space_group_name_H-M   'P 1'
#
loop_
_entity.id
_entity.type
_entity.pdbx_description
1 polymer ?
#
loop_
_entity_poly.entity_id
_entity_poly.type
_entity_poly.pdbx_seq_one_letter_code
_entity_poly.pdbx_strand_id
1 'polypeptide(L)'
;MFVKVPYTEDREKSPWAEDTCVPTSKILSDNPSRNYNVAVGKVTIVIADSYGNEYYRLTKKPSGDQLKGYISKVKDQVDKANEKLQKNLDKANDYLAKEDRKNAVKYLLKNFKEGVVGLQAQEDTIRAYHDILDAARSQMAELVEKGDAEGLKALAKDVDKTDMEKEVDEAIDALK
;
A
#
# COMPACT_ATOMS: atom_id res chain seq x y z
N MET A 1 -0.22 19.47 -13.33
CA MET A 1 -1.69 19.62 -13.47
C MET A 1 -2.15 18.73 -14.59
N PHE A 2 -2.75 17.57 -14.28
CA PHE A 2 -3.21 16.66 -15.32
C PHE A 2 -4.58 17.10 -15.84
N VAL A 3 -4.63 17.35 -17.16
CA VAL A 3 -5.79 17.82 -17.91
C VAL A 3 -6.56 16.61 -18.44
N LYS A 4 -7.88 16.71 -18.33
CA LYS A 4 -8.94 15.75 -18.68
C LYS A 4 -8.71 14.99 -20.00
N VAL A 5 -8.74 13.66 -19.95
CA VAL A 5 -8.82 12.79 -21.14
C VAL A 5 -10.23 12.17 -21.19
N PRO A 6 -11.07 12.45 -22.20
CA PRO A 6 -12.29 11.69 -22.44
C PRO A 6 -11.95 10.29 -22.97
N TYR A 7 -12.49 9.24 -22.36
CA TYR A 7 -12.25 7.84 -22.74
C TYR A 7 -13.50 7.21 -23.35
N THR A 8 -13.32 6.50 -24.47
CA THR A 8 -14.39 5.85 -25.25
C THR A 8 -14.40 4.33 -25.16
N GLU A 9 -13.34 3.69 -24.64
CA GLU A 9 -13.24 2.23 -24.47
C GLU A 9 -12.29 1.86 -23.31
N ASP A 10 -12.50 0.71 -22.66
CA ASP A 10 -11.64 0.17 -21.60
C ASP A 10 -10.35 -0.43 -22.19
N ARG A 11 -9.20 -0.17 -21.55
CA ARG A 11 -7.91 -0.79 -21.91
C ARG A 11 -7.63 -2.05 -21.08
N GLU A 12 -6.71 -2.89 -21.55
CA GLU A 12 -6.30 -4.17 -20.93
C GLU A 12 -5.98 -4.08 -19.42
N LYS A 13 -6.22 -5.19 -18.72
CA LYS A 13 -5.97 -5.34 -17.27
C LYS A 13 -4.49 -5.05 -16.93
N SER A 14 -4.24 -4.63 -15.69
CA SER A 14 -2.88 -4.40 -15.21
C SER A 14 -2.07 -5.71 -15.30
N PRO A 15 -0.86 -5.70 -15.91
CA PRO A 15 0.02 -6.86 -15.87
C PRO A 15 0.71 -7.02 -14.50
N TRP A 16 0.62 -6.01 -13.63
CA TRP A 16 1.24 -6.02 -12.30
C TRP A 16 0.36 -6.72 -11.28
N ALA A 17 1.00 -7.57 -10.46
CA ALA A 17 0.36 -8.55 -9.59
C ALA A 17 -0.59 -7.92 -8.55
N GLU A 18 -1.80 -8.48 -8.45
CA GLU A 18 -2.80 -8.17 -7.43
C GLU A 18 -2.44 -8.75 -6.04
N ASP A 19 -1.34 -9.51 -5.97
CA ASP A 19 -1.00 -10.38 -4.83
C ASP A 19 -0.06 -9.72 -3.80
N THR A 20 0.50 -8.54 -4.11
CA THR A 20 1.36 -7.81 -3.17
C THR A 20 0.54 -6.85 -2.31
N CYS A 21 0.85 -6.78 -1.02
CA CYS A 21 0.25 -5.78 -0.13
C CYS A 21 0.73 -4.36 -0.46
N VAL A 22 1.89 -4.19 -1.10
CA VAL A 22 2.40 -2.89 -1.51
C VAL A 22 1.59 -2.41 -2.73
N PRO A 23 1.14 -1.15 -2.81
CA PRO A 23 0.32 -0.63 -3.90
C PRO A 23 1.11 -0.42 -5.22
N THR A 24 1.75 -1.47 -5.73
CA THR A 24 2.60 -1.48 -6.95
C THR A 24 1.84 -1.11 -8.20
N SER A 25 0.54 -1.42 -8.28
CA SER A 25 -0.32 -1.01 -9.39
C SER A 25 -0.44 0.51 -9.54
N LYS A 26 -0.27 1.29 -8.47
CA LYS A 26 -0.20 2.77 -8.55
C LYS A 26 1.20 3.26 -8.89
N ILE A 27 2.23 2.56 -8.42
CA ILE A 27 3.65 2.91 -8.63
C ILE A 27 4.08 2.66 -10.09
N LEU A 28 3.56 1.60 -10.72
CA LEU A 28 4.09 1.06 -11.98
C LEU A 28 3.11 1.14 -13.18
N SER A 29 1.93 1.74 -13.02
CA SER A 29 0.90 1.77 -14.07
C SER A 29 0.85 3.09 -14.83
N ASP A 30 1.05 3.00 -16.15
CA ASP A 30 0.96 4.13 -17.09
C ASP A 30 -0.47 4.44 -17.58
N ASN A 31 -1.50 3.83 -16.98
CA ASN A 31 -2.91 4.02 -17.41
C ASN A 31 -3.76 4.77 -16.37
N PRO A 32 -3.96 6.09 -16.52
CA PRO A 32 -4.72 6.90 -15.57
C PRO A 32 -6.19 6.47 -15.45
N SER A 33 -6.86 6.10 -16.54
CA SER A 33 -8.28 5.72 -16.52
C SER A 33 -8.56 4.48 -15.65
N ARG A 34 -7.69 3.47 -15.78
CA ARG A 34 -7.71 2.24 -14.99
C ARG A 34 -7.40 2.53 -13.51
N ASN A 35 -6.35 3.30 -13.26
CA ASN A 35 -5.93 3.64 -11.89
C ASN A 35 -7.02 4.37 -11.11
N TYR A 36 -7.84 5.17 -11.81
CA TYR A 36 -8.96 5.90 -11.22
C TYR A 36 -10.33 5.25 -11.48
N ASN A 37 -10.41 4.03 -12.01
CA ASN A 37 -11.69 3.37 -12.26
C ASN A 37 -12.74 4.31 -12.93
N VAL A 38 -12.32 5.04 -13.96
CA VAL A 38 -13.18 6.02 -14.64
C VAL A 38 -14.01 5.30 -15.69
N ALA A 39 -15.32 5.19 -15.46
CA ALA A 39 -16.22 4.53 -16.40
C ALA A 39 -16.27 5.23 -17.76
N VAL A 40 -16.21 4.42 -18.82
CA VAL A 40 -16.35 4.85 -20.23
C VAL A 40 -17.61 5.71 -20.43
N GLY A 41 -17.48 6.78 -21.22
CA GLY A 41 -18.61 7.66 -21.56
C GLY A 41 -19.08 8.60 -20.44
N LYS A 42 -18.51 8.54 -19.23
CA LYS A 42 -18.83 9.49 -18.15
C LYS A 42 -17.80 10.62 -18.07
N VAL A 43 -18.30 11.85 -18.02
CA VAL A 43 -17.45 13.01 -17.67
C VAL A 43 -17.01 12.87 -16.22
N THR A 44 -15.72 12.59 -16.03
CA THR A 44 -15.09 12.54 -14.71
C THR A 44 -13.89 13.47 -14.70
N ILE A 45 -13.74 14.24 -13.62
CA ILE A 45 -12.54 15.02 -13.33
C ILE A 45 -11.97 14.48 -12.03
N VAL A 46 -10.72 14.04 -12.09
CA VAL A 46 -9.95 13.57 -10.95
C VAL A 46 -8.92 14.63 -10.61
N ILE A 47 -8.81 14.95 -9.33
CA ILE A 47 -7.76 15.82 -8.79
C ILE A 47 -6.85 14.92 -7.97
N ALA A 48 -5.62 14.78 -8.45
CA ALA A 48 -4.61 13.90 -7.89
C ALA A 48 -3.23 14.57 -7.88
N ASP A 49 -2.32 14.04 -7.06
CA ASP A 49 -0.91 14.44 -7.06
C ASP A 49 -0.11 13.77 -8.19
N SER A 50 1.21 14.02 -8.22
CA SER A 50 2.15 13.44 -9.18
C SER A 50 2.31 11.93 -9.05
N TYR A 51 2.01 11.35 -7.89
CA TYR A 51 2.08 9.91 -7.65
C TYR A 51 0.75 9.21 -7.96
N GLY A 52 -0.25 9.98 -8.38
CA GLY A 52 -1.55 9.47 -8.76
C GLY A 52 -2.51 9.26 -7.59
N ASN A 53 -2.24 9.79 -6.40
CA ASN A 53 -3.17 9.74 -5.28
C ASN A 53 -4.38 10.63 -5.53
N GLU A 54 -5.58 10.04 -5.59
CA GLU A 54 -6.82 10.77 -5.78
C GLU A 54 -7.28 11.46 -4.48
N TYR A 55 -7.55 12.76 -4.56
CA TYR A 55 -8.12 13.54 -3.45
C TYR A 55 -9.56 13.96 -3.71
N TYR A 56 -9.92 14.21 -4.96
CA TYR A 56 -11.28 14.57 -5.36
C TYR A 56 -11.66 13.93 -6.68
N ARG A 57 -12.94 13.55 -6.76
CA ARG A 57 -13.61 13.10 -7.97
C ARG A 57 -14.88 13.89 -8.21
N LEU A 58 -15.00 14.43 -9.41
CA LEU A 58 -16.15 15.21 -9.84
C LEU A 58 -16.79 14.53 -11.05
N THR A 59 -18.09 14.26 -10.96
CA THR A 59 -18.89 13.64 -12.03
C THR A 59 -19.63 14.68 -12.89
N LYS A 60 -19.45 15.96 -12.56
CA LYS A 60 -19.97 17.10 -13.31
C LYS A 60 -18.84 18.08 -13.60
N LYS A 61 -18.97 18.83 -14.69
CA LYS A 61 -17.99 19.88 -15.03
C LYS A 61 -18.06 21.01 -13.98
N PRO A 62 -17.01 21.24 -13.17
CA PRO A 62 -16.96 22.35 -12.22
C PRO A 62 -16.70 23.67 -12.97
N SER A 63 -17.07 24.78 -12.34
CA SER A 63 -16.58 26.10 -12.76
C SER A 63 -15.09 26.25 -12.44
N GLY A 64 -14.45 27.27 -13.03
CA GLY A 64 -13.04 27.57 -12.73
C GLY A 64 -12.79 27.85 -11.24
N ASP A 65 -13.71 28.57 -10.58
CA ASP A 65 -13.57 28.91 -9.16
C ASP A 65 -13.79 27.69 -8.25
N GLN A 66 -14.72 26.80 -8.61
CA GLN A 66 -14.89 25.53 -7.91
C GLN A 66 -13.61 24.69 -8.01
N LEU A 67 -13.02 24.59 -9.21
CA LEU A 67 -11.77 23.85 -9.41
C LEU A 67 -10.61 24.43 -8.58
N LYS A 68 -10.45 25.76 -8.57
CA LYS A 68 -9.46 26.44 -7.72
C LYS A 68 -9.67 26.13 -6.24
N GLY A 69 -10.93 26.14 -5.78
CA GLY A 69 -11.28 25.82 -4.39
C GLY A 69 -11.01 24.37 -4.00
N TYR A 70 -11.09 23.41 -4.94
CA TYR A 70 -10.64 22.04 -4.67
C TYR A 70 -9.12 21.94 -4.61
N ILE A 71 -8.41 22.57 -5.56
CA ILE A 71 -6.95 22.56 -5.62
C ILE A 71 -6.35 23.16 -4.34
N SER A 72 -6.90 24.26 -3.82
CA SER A 72 -6.40 24.88 -2.58
C SER A 72 -6.52 23.96 -1.36
N LYS A 73 -7.49 23.04 -1.35
CA LYS A 73 -7.72 22.06 -0.27
C LYS A 73 -6.92 20.77 -0.43
N VAL A 74 -6.28 20.54 -1.59
CA VAL A 74 -5.46 19.33 -1.80
C VAL A 74 -4.35 19.26 -0.76
N LYS A 75 -3.70 20.38 -0.45
CA LYS A 75 -2.65 20.42 0.58
C LYS A 75 -3.15 19.88 1.92
N ASP A 76 -4.30 20.35 2.39
CA ASP A 76 -4.87 19.88 3.66
C ASP A 76 -5.22 18.38 3.63
N GLN A 77 -5.63 17.86 2.47
CA GLN A 77 -5.90 16.42 2.30
C GLN A 77 -4.61 15.60 2.32
N VAL A 78 -3.55 16.09 1.66
CA VAL A 78 -2.21 15.48 1.69
C VAL A 78 -1.69 15.45 3.12
N ASP A 79 -1.75 16.57 3.83
CA ASP A 79 -1.24 16.69 5.20
C ASP A 79 -2.01 15.75 6.15
N LYS A 80 -3.34 15.65 6.01
CA LYS A 80 -4.17 14.70 6.77
C LYS A 80 -3.86 13.24 6.43
N ALA A 81 -3.66 12.92 5.16
CA ALA A 81 -3.30 11.57 4.73
C ALA A 81 -1.94 11.17 5.34
N ASN A 82 -0.94 12.06 5.24
CA ASN A 82 0.38 11.81 5.82
C ASN A 82 0.32 11.67 7.35
N GLU A 83 -0.46 12.51 8.04
CA GLU A 83 -0.64 12.40 9.50
C GLU A 83 -1.26 11.04 9.91
N LYS A 84 -2.24 10.56 9.14
CA LYS A 84 -2.85 9.24 9.38
C LYS A 84 -1.84 8.10 9.17
N LEU A 85 -1.04 8.18 8.11
CA LEU A 85 0.01 7.21 7.83
C LEU A 85 1.09 7.22 8.92
N GLN A 86 1.51 8.42 9.33
CA GLN A 86 2.50 8.61 10.39
C GLN A 86 2.02 8.00 11.70
N LYS A 87 0.76 8.22 12.10
CA LYS A 87 0.18 7.62 13.31
C LYS A 87 0.22 6.10 13.33
N ASN A 88 0.11 5.45 12.16
CA ASN A 88 0.24 4.00 12.08
C ASN A 88 1.72 3.57 12.10
N LEU A 89 2.60 4.31 11.44
CA LEU A 89 4.05 4.07 11.46
C LEU A 89 4.61 4.21 12.88
N ASP A 90 4.24 5.26 13.62
CA ASP A 90 4.64 5.47 15.01
C ASP A 90 4.21 4.30 15.89
N LYS A 91 2.97 3.83 15.72
CA LYS A 91 2.49 2.64 16.44
C LYS A 91 3.26 1.38 16.05
N ALA A 92 3.59 1.21 14.77
CA ALA A 92 4.40 0.07 14.34
C ALA A 92 5.78 0.11 15.02
N ASN A 93 6.42 1.26 15.06
CA ASN A 93 7.69 1.48 15.76
C ASN A 93 7.58 1.22 17.27
N ASP A 94 6.49 1.65 17.92
CA ASP A 94 6.23 1.35 19.34
C ASP A 94 6.11 -0.15 19.61
N TYR A 95 5.55 -0.92 18.68
CA TYR A 95 5.48 -2.39 18.79
C TYR A 95 6.82 -3.05 18.50
N LEU A 96 7.60 -2.55 17.53
CA LEU A 96 8.96 -3.03 17.28
C LEU A 96 9.86 -2.83 18.49
N ALA A 97 9.75 -1.69 19.17
CA ALA A 97 10.50 -1.41 20.41
C ALA A 97 10.13 -2.37 21.57
N LYS A 98 9.00 -3.08 21.47
CA LYS A 98 8.53 -4.08 22.44
C LYS A 98 8.72 -5.52 21.93
N GLU A 99 9.46 -5.69 20.84
CA GLU A 99 9.68 -6.98 20.18
C GLU A 99 8.38 -7.67 19.72
N ASP A 100 7.29 -6.92 19.54
CA ASP A 100 5.99 -7.41 19.10
C ASP A 100 5.85 -7.26 17.58
N ARG A 101 6.55 -8.12 16.84
CA ARG A 101 6.60 -8.08 15.37
C ARG A 101 5.21 -8.19 14.74
N LYS A 102 4.36 -9.07 15.25
CA LYS A 102 2.99 -9.26 14.76
C LYS A 102 2.19 -7.96 14.74
N ASN A 103 2.18 -7.22 15.86
CA ASN A 103 1.43 -5.97 15.90
C ASN A 103 2.13 -4.86 15.11
N ALA A 104 3.46 -4.86 15.02
CA ALA A 104 4.17 -3.94 14.14
C ALA A 104 3.74 -4.13 12.67
N VAL A 105 3.85 -5.35 12.13
CA VAL A 105 3.43 -5.71 10.76
C VAL A 105 1.97 -5.33 10.53
N LYS A 106 1.08 -5.66 11.47
CA LYS A 106 -0.35 -5.30 11.39
C LYS A 106 -0.59 -3.80 11.19
N TYR A 107 0.20 -2.93 11.83
CA TYR A 107 0.06 -1.48 11.66
C TYR A 107 0.69 -0.98 10.36
N LEU A 108 1.80 -1.56 9.91
CA LEU A 108 2.37 -1.27 8.58
C LEU A 108 1.39 -1.66 7.45
N LEU A 109 0.76 -2.83 7.54
CA LEU A 109 -0.26 -3.28 6.58
C LEU A 109 -1.48 -2.35 6.53
N LYS A 110 -1.79 -1.59 7.59
CA LYS A 110 -2.86 -0.58 7.53
C LYS A 110 -2.51 0.57 6.59
N ASN A 111 -1.25 1.00 6.57
CA ASN A 111 -0.79 2.05 5.66
C ASN A 111 -0.87 1.60 4.20
N PHE A 112 -0.51 0.34 3.93
CA PHE A 112 -0.67 -0.24 2.61
C PHE A 112 -2.13 -0.28 2.14
N LYS A 113 -3.08 -0.56 3.04
CA LYS A 113 -4.53 -0.54 2.74
C LYS A 113 -5.08 0.85 2.43
N GLU A 114 -4.45 1.93 2.87
CA GLU A 114 -4.83 3.28 2.45
C GLU A 114 -4.55 3.49 0.95
N GLY A 115 -3.62 2.71 0.38
CA GLY A 115 -3.30 2.74 -1.05
C GLY A 115 -2.70 4.09 -1.49
N VAL A 116 -2.17 4.88 -0.56
CA VAL A 116 -1.50 6.16 -0.85
C VAL A 116 -0.01 5.89 -1.05
N VAL A 117 0.63 6.58 -1.99
CA VAL A 117 2.05 6.39 -2.36
C VAL A 117 2.81 7.72 -2.44
N GLY A 118 4.14 7.68 -2.35
CA GLY A 118 5.00 8.88 -2.49
C GLY A 118 4.86 9.92 -1.38
N LEU A 119 4.17 9.57 -0.28
CA LEU A 119 4.20 10.33 0.96
C LEU A 119 5.28 9.74 1.87
N GLN A 120 6.01 10.60 2.59
CA GLN A 120 7.15 10.20 3.41
C GLN A 120 6.83 9.06 4.38
N ALA A 121 5.71 9.17 5.12
CA ALA A 121 5.31 8.13 6.07
C ALA A 121 5.01 6.78 5.38
N GLN A 122 4.54 6.80 4.13
CA GLN A 122 4.36 5.57 3.34
C GLN A 122 5.71 4.97 2.94
N GLU A 123 6.64 5.80 2.47
CA GLU A 123 7.98 5.34 2.07
C GLU A 123 8.72 4.71 3.25
N ASP A 124 8.64 5.34 4.42
CA ASP A 124 9.24 4.81 5.64
C ASP A 124 8.53 3.53 6.14
N THR A 125 7.22 3.42 5.93
CA THR A 125 6.46 2.18 6.16
C THR A 125 6.98 1.05 5.26
N ILE A 126 7.21 1.33 3.96
CA ILE A 126 7.73 0.34 3.01
C ILE A 126 9.12 -0.13 3.42
N ARG A 127 10.01 0.78 3.82
CA ARG A 127 11.35 0.44 4.33
C ARG A 127 11.27 -0.45 5.57
N ALA A 128 10.53 -0.02 6.59
CA ALA A 128 10.36 -0.78 7.83
C ALA A 128 9.77 -2.18 7.57
N TYR A 129 8.83 -2.29 6.62
CA TYR A 129 8.26 -3.56 6.21
C TYR A 129 9.31 -4.51 5.61
N HIS A 130 10.14 -4.03 4.68
CA HIS A 130 11.22 -4.84 4.11
C HIS A 130 12.25 -5.25 5.16
N ASP A 131 12.66 -4.35 6.04
CA ASP A 131 13.61 -4.66 7.12
C ASP A 131 13.08 -5.77 8.04
N ILE A 132 11.78 -5.73 8.40
CA ILE A 132 11.15 -6.78 9.22
C ILE A 132 11.12 -8.11 8.48
N LEU A 133 10.77 -8.12 7.19
CA LEU A 133 10.65 -9.35 6.43
C LEU A 133 12.00 -9.99 6.11
N ASP A 134 13.03 -9.21 5.85
CA ASP A 134 14.38 -9.74 5.62
C ASP A 134 14.94 -10.38 6.90
N ALA A 135 14.67 -9.79 8.06
CA ALA A 135 14.97 -10.40 9.36
C ALA A 135 14.14 -11.68 9.60
N ALA A 136 12.85 -11.67 9.24
CA ALA A 136 12.00 -12.84 9.34
C ALA A 136 12.46 -13.99 8.43
N ARG A 137 12.87 -13.71 7.19
CA ARG A 137 13.44 -14.70 6.26
C ARG A 137 14.71 -15.33 6.79
N SER A 138 15.58 -14.52 7.40
CA SER A 138 16.79 -15.02 8.07
C SER A 138 16.44 -15.96 9.23
N GLN A 139 15.46 -15.58 10.07
CA GLN A 139 14.98 -16.42 11.16
C GLN A 139 14.32 -17.71 10.65
N MET A 140 13.56 -17.65 9.55
CA MET A 140 12.95 -18.83 8.93
C MET A 140 14.02 -19.85 8.52
N ALA A 141 15.09 -19.41 7.86
CA ALA A 141 16.18 -20.29 7.45
C ALA A 141 16.81 -21.04 8.64
N GLU A 142 17.05 -20.33 9.75
CA GLU A 142 17.57 -20.97 10.98
C GLU A 142 16.60 -21.98 11.59
N LEU A 143 15.30 -21.69 11.60
CA LEU A 143 14.29 -22.58 12.15
C LEU A 143 14.12 -23.84 11.30
N VAL A 144 14.22 -23.71 9.97
CA VAL A 144 14.23 -24.84 9.05
C VAL A 144 15.46 -25.72 9.27
N GLU A 145 16.65 -25.13 9.41
CA GLU A 145 17.89 -25.88 9.68
C GLU A 145 17.80 -26.67 11.01
N LYS A 146 17.15 -26.09 12.03
CA LYS A 146 16.93 -26.72 13.33
C LYS A 146 15.77 -27.73 13.35
N GLY A 147 14.97 -27.80 12.29
CA GLY A 147 13.73 -28.59 12.27
C GLY A 147 12.68 -28.13 13.27
N ASP A 148 12.67 -26.84 13.64
CA ASP A 148 11.79 -26.29 14.67
C ASP A 148 10.42 -25.88 14.10
N ALA A 149 9.51 -26.84 14.02
CA ALA A 149 8.15 -26.64 13.53
C ALA A 149 7.31 -25.67 14.41
N GLU A 150 7.55 -25.60 15.72
CA GLU A 150 6.80 -24.69 16.59
C GLU A 150 7.28 -23.24 16.41
N GLY A 151 8.59 -23.04 16.25
CA GLY A 151 9.16 -21.75 15.89
C GLY A 151 8.64 -21.23 14.56
N LEU A 152 8.49 -22.09 13.54
CA LEU A 152 7.93 -21.69 12.24
C LEU A 152 6.45 -21.31 12.35
N LYS A 153 5.65 -22.04 13.13
CA LYS A 153 4.24 -21.65 13.40
C LYS A 153 4.12 -20.32 14.14
N ALA A 154 5.08 -20.01 15.02
CA ALA A 154 5.14 -18.70 15.66
C ALA A 154 5.47 -17.61 14.64
N LEU A 155 6.48 -17.83 13.79
CA LEU A 155 6.86 -16.92 12.72
C LEU A 155 5.72 -16.66 11.74
N ALA A 156 4.96 -17.68 11.34
CA ALA A 156 3.78 -17.55 10.47
C ALA A 156 2.75 -16.56 11.03
N LYS A 157 2.56 -16.55 12.36
CA LYS A 157 1.65 -15.59 13.02
C LYS A 157 2.18 -14.16 13.02
N ASP A 158 3.49 -13.99 13.00
CA ASP A 158 4.13 -12.67 12.97
C ASP A 158 4.09 -12.04 11.58
N VAL A 159 4.10 -12.87 10.53
CA VAL A 159 4.08 -12.46 9.13
C VAL A 159 2.72 -12.67 8.44
N ASP A 160 1.63 -12.80 9.21
CA ASP A 160 0.25 -12.92 8.70
C ASP A 160 -0.08 -11.78 7.71
N LYS A 161 -0.58 -12.14 6.53
CA LYS A 161 -1.01 -11.24 5.44
C LYS A 161 0.13 -10.44 4.80
N THR A 162 1.33 -10.98 4.86
CA THR A 162 2.51 -10.48 4.14
C THR A 162 2.80 -11.34 2.91
N ASP A 163 3.70 -10.90 2.05
CA ASP A 163 4.23 -11.72 0.94
C ASP A 163 5.00 -12.96 1.44
N MET A 164 5.46 -12.96 2.69
CA MET A 164 6.21 -14.08 3.28
C MET A 164 5.32 -15.19 3.86
N GLU A 165 4.01 -14.98 4.05
CA GLU A 165 3.10 -15.96 4.67
C GLU A 165 3.18 -17.34 3.98
N LYS A 166 3.13 -17.34 2.64
CA LYS A 166 3.25 -18.56 1.84
C LYS A 166 4.61 -19.23 1.97
N GLU A 167 5.69 -18.46 2.03
CA GLU A 167 7.05 -18.99 2.18
C GLU A 167 7.18 -19.76 3.51
N VAL A 168 6.59 -19.24 4.59
CA VAL A 168 6.61 -19.89 5.91
C VAL A 168 5.71 -21.14 5.94
N ASP A 169 4.52 -21.07 5.34
CA ASP A 169 3.61 -22.22 5.27
C ASP A 169 4.24 -23.39 4.50
N GLU A 170 4.90 -23.12 3.37
CA GLU A 170 5.65 -24.12 2.59
C GLU A 170 6.79 -24.74 3.41
N ALA A 171 7.52 -23.93 4.19
CA ALA A 171 8.58 -24.42 5.08
C ALA A 171 8.05 -25.32 6.20
N ILE A 172 6.86 -25.02 6.75
CA ILE A 172 6.19 -25.85 7.75
C ILE A 172 5.79 -27.21 7.15
N ASP A 173 5.27 -27.21 5.92
CA ASP A 173 4.84 -28.44 5.25
C ASP A 173 6.04 -29.32 4.84
N ALA A 174 7.16 -28.73 4.46
CA ALA A 174 8.39 -29.46 4.10
C ALA A 174 9.06 -30.19 5.29
N LEU A 175 8.73 -29.82 6.53
CA LEU A 175 9.23 -30.46 7.75
C LEU A 175 8.38 -31.64 8.23
N LYS A 176 7.20 -31.86 7.63
CA LYS A 176 6.29 -32.98 7.96
C LYS A 176 6.70 -34.26 7.23
#